data_AF-A0A6A3GFU6-F1
#
_entry.id   AF-A0A6A3GFU6-F1
#
_cell.length_a   1.000
_cell.length_b   1.000
_cell.length_c   1.000
_cell.angle_alpha   90.00
_cell.angle_beta   90.00
_cell.angle_gamma   90.00
#
_symmetry.space_group_name_H-M   'P 1'
#
loop_
_entity.id
_entity.type
_entity.pdbx_description
1 polymer ?
#
loop_
_entity_poly.entity_id
_entity_poly.type
_entity_poly.pdbx_seq_one_letter_code
_entity_poly.pdbx_strand_id
1 'polypeptide(L)'
;MSEVFQKFSEMMQSRSRATLSYRPQANGQQERSVKTMIQTVRAYVEDPLQADWDDIAEKLVHAINNSRDSTRRETPFYLVHGWDARSTLKAMTESVKQGHRGQSDLTYPTRHQKHTE
;
A
#
# COMPACT_ATOMS: atom_id res chain seq x y z
N MET A 1 -19.43 -9.89 24.93
CA MET A 1 -18.01 -10.19 24.64
C MET A 1 -17.69 -11.47 25.39
N SER A 2 -16.98 -12.43 24.77
CA SER A 2 -16.58 -13.65 25.49
C SER A 2 -15.70 -13.28 26.69
N GLU A 3 -15.84 -14.00 27.79
CA GLU A 3 -15.01 -13.83 29.00
C GLU A 3 -13.52 -13.95 28.69
N VAL A 4 -13.16 -14.88 27.80
CA VAL A 4 -11.78 -15.07 27.32
C VAL A 4 -11.23 -13.78 26.68
N PHE A 5 -12.03 -13.13 25.84
CA PHE A 5 -11.61 -11.93 25.12
C PHE A 5 -11.54 -10.69 26.05
N GLN A 6 -12.40 -10.67 27.06
CA GLN A 6 -12.38 -9.64 28.11
C GLN A 6 -11.09 -9.74 28.94
N LYS A 7 -10.73 -10.95 29.39
CA LYS A 7 -9.49 -11.20 30.14
C LYS A 7 -8.24 -10.91 29.31
N PHE A 8 -8.26 -11.24 28.03
CA PHE A 8 -7.18 -10.89 27.11
C PHE A 8 -7.02 -9.37 26.96
N SER A 9 -8.13 -8.64 26.80
CA SER A 9 -8.09 -7.17 26.69
C SER A 9 -7.55 -6.51 27.96
N GLU A 10 -7.93 -7.03 29.14
CA GLU A 10 -7.41 -6.59 30.45
C GLU A 10 -5.89 -6.80 30.54
N MET A 11 -5.39 -7.97 30.14
CA MET A 11 -3.96 -8.29 30.13
C MET A 11 -3.15 -7.37 29.20
N MET A 12 -3.70 -7.08 28.01
CA MET A 12 -3.10 -6.17 27.03
C MET A 12 -3.32 -4.69 27.37
N GLN A 13 -3.96 -4.37 28.50
CA GLN A 13 -4.35 -3.01 28.90
C GLN A 13 -5.16 -2.26 27.81
N SER A 14 -5.89 -3.02 27.01
CA SER A 14 -6.65 -2.52 25.87
C SER A 14 -8.11 -2.28 26.24
N ARG A 15 -8.66 -1.16 25.76
CA ARG A 15 -10.08 -0.83 25.93
C ARG A 15 -10.86 -1.31 24.72
N SER A 16 -11.73 -2.28 24.91
CA SER A 16 -12.62 -2.73 23.84
C SER A 16 -13.83 -1.79 23.68
N ARG A 17 -14.13 -1.39 22.45
CA ARG A 17 -15.29 -0.53 22.10
C ARG A 17 -16.13 -1.25 21.06
N ALA A 18 -17.21 -1.90 21.50
CA ALA A 18 -18.14 -2.55 20.60
C ALA A 18 -19.09 -1.53 19.95
N THR A 19 -19.39 -1.72 18.67
CA THR A 19 -20.53 -1.06 18.03
C THR A 19 -21.84 -1.69 18.49
N LEU A 20 -22.92 -0.93 18.48
CA LEU A 20 -24.26 -1.47 18.72
C LEU A 20 -24.61 -2.54 17.68
N SER A 21 -25.43 -3.50 18.11
CA SER A 21 -25.89 -4.57 17.22
C SER A 21 -26.60 -4.00 15.99
N TYR A 22 -26.36 -4.62 14.84
CA TYR A 22 -26.90 -4.20 13.54
C TYR A 22 -26.62 -2.72 13.19
N ARG A 23 -25.51 -2.15 13.67
CA ARG A 23 -25.01 -0.81 13.27
C ARG A 23 -23.62 -0.84 12.63
N PRO A 24 -23.46 -1.54 11.49
CA PRO A 24 -22.22 -1.60 10.72
C PRO A 24 -21.61 -0.22 10.43
N GLN A 25 -22.47 0.76 10.10
CA GLN A 25 -22.09 2.11 9.71
C GLN A 25 -21.34 2.88 10.81
N ALA A 26 -21.50 2.49 12.07
CA ALA A 26 -20.78 3.08 13.20
C ALA A 26 -19.28 2.80 13.17
N ASN A 27 -18.82 1.83 12.36
CA ASN A 27 -17.41 1.49 12.16
C ASN A 27 -17.00 1.55 10.68
N GLY A 28 -17.49 2.56 9.95
CA GLY A 28 -17.33 2.62 8.49
C GLY A 28 -15.87 2.62 7.98
N GLN A 29 -14.87 2.96 8.80
CA GLN A 29 -13.47 2.83 8.40
C GLN A 29 -13.06 1.36 8.29
N GLN A 30 -13.36 0.54 9.30
CA GLN A 30 -13.12 -0.89 9.26
C GLN A 30 -13.86 -1.53 8.09
N GLU A 31 -15.11 -1.13 7.84
CA GLU A 31 -15.91 -1.69 6.75
C GLU A 31 -15.32 -1.41 5.37
N ARG A 32 -14.83 -0.19 5.15
CA ARG A 32 -14.13 0.16 3.90
C ARG A 32 -12.87 -0.67 3.74
N SER A 33 -12.07 -0.82 4.80
CA SER A 33 -10.87 -1.67 4.77
C SER A 33 -11.21 -3.14 4.46
N VAL A 34 -12.25 -3.70 5.08
CA VAL A 34 -12.72 -5.06 4.80
C VAL A 34 -13.21 -5.20 3.36
N LYS A 35 -13.96 -4.22 2.84
CA LYS A 35 -14.40 -4.21 1.44
C LYS A 35 -13.21 -4.24 0.48
N THR A 36 -12.18 -3.43 0.70
CA THR A 36 -10.96 -3.44 -0.11
C THR A 36 -10.30 -4.81 -0.06
N MET A 37 -10.10 -5.40 1.12
CA MET A 37 -9.50 -6.73 1.25
C MET A 37 -10.28 -7.80 0.47
N ILE A 38 -11.61 -7.85 0.61
CA ILE A 38 -12.46 -8.82 -0.10
C ILE A 38 -12.35 -8.63 -1.62
N GLN A 39 -12.38 -7.39 -2.10
CA GLN A 39 -12.27 -7.10 -3.54
C GLN A 39 -10.90 -7.51 -4.09
N THR A 40 -9.83 -7.26 -3.33
CA THR A 40 -8.47 -7.66 -3.73
C THR A 40 -8.32 -9.17 -3.73
N VAL A 41 -8.75 -9.89 -2.68
CA VAL A 41 -8.72 -11.36 -2.64
C VAL A 41 -9.45 -11.94 -3.86
N ARG A 42 -10.69 -11.52 -4.10
CA ARG A 42 -11.48 -11.99 -5.26
C ARG A 42 -10.83 -11.75 -6.62
N ALA A 43 -9.96 -10.75 -6.74
CA ALA A 43 -9.31 -10.41 -8.00
C ALA A 43 -8.04 -11.21 -8.28
N TYR A 44 -7.40 -11.77 -7.25
CA TYR A 44 -6.07 -12.39 -7.35
C TYR A 44 -6.02 -13.87 -6.98
N VAL A 45 -7.06 -14.38 -6.34
CA VAL A 45 -7.23 -15.81 -6.09
C VAL A 45 -7.51 -16.52 -7.42
N GLU A 46 -6.72 -17.54 -7.73
CA GLU A 46 -6.82 -18.26 -9.00
C GLU A 46 -7.83 -19.42 -8.92
N ASP A 47 -7.97 -20.06 -7.74
CA ASP A 47 -8.95 -21.11 -7.54
C ASP A 47 -10.38 -20.53 -7.54
N PRO A 48 -11.30 -21.02 -8.39
CA PRO A 48 -12.71 -20.61 -8.36
C PRO A 48 -13.41 -20.83 -7.00
N LEU A 49 -12.94 -21.78 -6.21
CA LEU A 49 -13.39 -22.08 -4.84
C LEU A 49 -12.71 -21.21 -3.78
N GLN A 50 -11.75 -20.37 -4.19
CA GLN A 50 -10.94 -19.54 -3.32
C GLN A 50 -10.16 -20.31 -2.26
N ALA A 51 -9.61 -21.47 -2.61
CA ALA A 51 -8.88 -22.31 -1.67
C ALA A 51 -7.42 -21.87 -1.42
N ASP A 52 -6.81 -21.16 -2.37
CA ASP A 52 -5.42 -20.66 -2.36
C ASP A 52 -5.28 -19.21 -1.86
N TRP A 53 -6.31 -18.70 -1.18
CA TRP A 53 -6.34 -17.29 -0.73
C TRP A 53 -5.24 -16.96 0.29
N ASP A 54 -4.82 -17.93 1.08
CA ASP A 54 -3.79 -17.80 2.11
C ASP A 54 -2.39 -17.71 1.50
N ASP A 55 -2.12 -18.41 0.39
CA ASP A 55 -0.88 -18.32 -0.37
C ASP A 55 -0.60 -16.91 -0.92
N ILE A 56 -1.67 -16.14 -1.16
CA ILE A 56 -1.57 -14.77 -1.64
C ILE A 56 -1.79 -13.71 -0.56
N ALA A 57 -2.30 -14.10 0.63
CA ALA A 57 -2.71 -13.16 1.67
C ALA A 57 -1.59 -12.19 2.08
N GLU A 58 -0.37 -12.67 2.28
CA GLU A 58 0.77 -11.81 2.64
C GLU A 58 1.07 -10.77 1.54
N LYS A 59 1.05 -11.19 0.27
CA LYS A 59 1.27 -10.31 -0.88
C LYS A 59 0.19 -9.23 -0.96
N LEU A 60 -1.06 -9.60 -0.67
CA LEU A 60 -2.18 -8.66 -0.65
C LEU A 60 -2.08 -7.66 0.51
N VAL A 61 -1.70 -8.10 1.71
CA VAL A 61 -1.46 -7.21 2.86
C VAL A 61 -0.36 -6.20 2.50
N HIS A 62 0.73 -6.66 1.90
CA HIS A 62 1.80 -5.78 1.43
C HIS A 62 1.29 -4.77 0.39
N ALA A 63 0.53 -5.23 -0.61
CA ALA A 63 -0.02 -4.35 -1.64
C ALA A 63 -0.99 -3.31 -1.06
N ILE A 64 -1.90 -3.71 -0.17
CA ILE A 64 -2.90 -2.82 0.45
C ILE A 64 -2.21 -1.77 1.34
N ASN A 65 -1.24 -2.18 2.16
CA ASN A 65 -0.54 -1.25 3.06
C ASN A 65 0.34 -0.24 2.32
N ASN A 66 0.79 -0.56 1.10
CA ASN A 66 1.66 0.29 0.28
C ASN A 66 0.95 0.98 -0.89
N SER A 67 -0.35 0.71 -1.08
CA SER A 67 -1.18 1.40 -2.06
C SER A 67 -1.69 2.72 -1.49
N ARG A 68 -1.85 3.73 -2.36
CA ARG A 68 -2.38 5.03 -1.95
C ARG A 68 -3.85 4.92 -1.58
N ASP A 69 -4.20 5.25 -0.35
CA ASP A 69 -5.59 5.36 0.10
C ASP A 69 -6.22 6.61 -0.51
N SER A 70 -7.36 6.48 -1.20
CA SER A 70 -8.01 7.59 -1.91
C SER A 70 -8.55 8.68 -0.99
N THR A 71 -8.91 8.35 0.26
CA THR A 71 -9.44 9.29 1.25
C THR A 71 -8.31 10.05 1.92
N ARG A 72 -7.25 9.34 2.33
CA ARG A 72 -6.11 9.89 3.06
C ARG A 72 -5.05 10.50 2.14
N ARG A 73 -5.09 10.15 0.85
CA ARG A 73 -4.11 10.51 -0.17
C ARG A 73 -2.68 10.10 0.18
N GLU A 74 -2.50 9.15 1.09
CA GLU A 74 -1.21 8.60 1.48
C GLU A 74 -1.30 7.07 1.61
N THR A 75 -0.16 6.39 1.70
CA THR A 75 -0.13 4.95 1.96
C THR A 75 -0.32 4.67 3.46
N PRO A 76 -1.08 3.64 3.87
CA PRO A 76 -1.16 3.24 5.27
C PRO A 76 0.21 3.01 5.92
N PHE A 77 1.17 2.42 5.19
CA PHE A 77 2.53 2.23 5.66
C PHE A 77 3.21 3.56 6.04
N TYR A 78 3.14 4.56 5.16
CA TYR A 78 3.72 5.88 5.42
C TYR A 78 3.10 6.53 6.65
N LEU A 79 1.77 6.42 6.83
CA LEU A 79 1.08 7.00 7.96
C LEU A 79 1.47 6.37 9.31
N VAL A 80 1.83 5.08 9.31
CA VAL A 80 2.26 4.38 10.54
C VAL A 80 3.73 4.62 10.84
N HIS A 81 4.59 4.67 9.82
CA HIS A 81 6.03 4.65 10.01
C HIS A 81 6.76 5.97 9.68
N GLY A 82 6.12 6.92 9.01
CA GLY A 82 6.70 8.24 8.68
C GLY A 82 7.70 8.25 7.51
N TRP A 83 7.79 7.16 6.76
CA TRP A 83 8.68 6.98 5.62
C TRP A 83 8.04 6.02 4.62
N ASP A 84 8.44 6.13 3.36
CA ASP A 84 7.92 5.25 2.33
C ASP A 84 8.55 3.85 2.41
N ALA A 85 7.74 2.82 2.19
CA ALA A 85 8.27 1.48 1.99
C ALA A 85 9.19 1.42 0.77
N ARG A 86 10.32 0.74 0.94
CA ARG A 86 11.24 0.41 -0.13
C ARG A 86 10.91 -0.97 -0.67
N SER A 87 10.40 -1.02 -1.90
CA SER A 87 10.21 -2.28 -2.62
C SER A 87 11.15 -2.33 -3.82
N THR A 88 11.46 -3.54 -4.28
CA THR A 88 12.27 -3.75 -5.48
C THR A 88 11.67 -3.03 -6.69
N LEU A 89 10.34 -3.05 -6.85
CA LEU A 89 9.64 -2.31 -7.90
C LEU A 89 9.81 -0.80 -7.79
N LYS A 90 9.76 -0.24 -6.57
CA LYS A 90 9.99 1.18 -6.34
C LYS A 90 11.43 1.57 -6.67
N ALA A 91 12.41 0.77 -6.24
CA ALA A 91 13.82 0.99 -6.57
C ALA A 91 14.08 0.89 -8.08
N MET A 92 13.46 -0.07 -8.78
CA MET A 92 13.54 -0.21 -10.23
C MET A 92 12.93 0.98 -10.98
N THR A 93 11.77 1.49 -10.53
CA THR A 93 11.15 2.66 -11.17
C THR A 93 11.92 3.96 -10.91
N GLU A 94 12.56 4.09 -9.76
CA GLU A 94 13.45 5.21 -9.44
C GLU A 94 14.73 5.19 -10.28
N SER A 95 15.35 4.02 -10.48
CA SER A 95 16.55 3.91 -11.32
C SER A 95 16.27 4.23 -12.79
N VAL A 96 15.11 3.81 -13.33
CA VAL A 96 14.67 4.17 -14.68
C VAL A 96 14.50 5.69 -14.83
N LYS A 97 13.89 6.36 -13.83
CA LYS A 97 13.72 7.82 -13.84
C LYS A 97 15.06 8.57 -13.80
N GLN A 98 16.05 8.05 -13.08
CA GLN A 98 17.40 8.62 -13.05
C GLN A 98 18.12 8.47 -14.40
N GLY A 99 17.98 7.32 -15.06
CA GLY A 99 18.52 7.09 -16.40
C GLY A 99 17.96 8.05 -17.47
N HIS A 100 16.69 8.46 -17.36
CA HIS A 100 16.10 9.46 -18.26
C HIS A 100 16.54 10.90 -17.98
N ARG A 101 16.76 11.29 -16.72
CA ARG A 101 17.30 12.63 -16.40
C ARG A 101 18.74 12.81 -16.87
N GLY A 102 19.54 11.74 -16.93
CA GLY A 102 20.92 11.80 -17.43
C GLY A 102 21.05 11.98 -18.95
N GLN A 103 19.99 11.77 -19.73
CA GLN A 103 20.02 11.93 -21.20
C GLN A 103 19.61 13.34 -21.68
N SER A 104 18.87 14.12 -20.88
CA SER A 104 18.46 15.48 -21.27
C SER A 104 19.58 16.52 -21.22
N ASP A 105 20.69 16.23 -20.51
CA ASP A 105 21.82 17.16 -20.33
C ASP A 105 22.93 17.00 -21.38
N LEU A 106 22.79 16.09 -22.35
CA LEU A 106 23.76 15.88 -23.44
C LEU A 106 23.28 16.49 -24.77
N THR A 107 22.91 17.77 -24.77
CA THR A 107 22.81 18.54 -26.02
C THR A 107 24.07 19.38 -26.18
N TYR A 108 25.01 18.88 -26.98
CA TYR A 108 26.31 19.51 -27.28
C TYR A 108 26.16 20.95 -27.83
N PRO A 109 27.07 21.89 -27.49
CA PRO A 109 27.16 23.17 -28.19
C PRO A 109 27.88 22.97 -29.53
N THR A 110 27.21 23.30 -30.63
CA THR A 110 27.78 23.33 -31.99
C THR A 110 28.94 24.33 -32.06
N ARG A 111 30.17 23.83 -32.14
CA ARG A 111 31.37 24.63 -32.40
C ARG A 111 31.41 25.00 -33.88
N HIS A 112 30.95 26.20 -34.22
CA HIS A 112 31.18 26.79 -35.54
C HIS A 112 32.67 27.12 -35.69
N GLN A 113 33.37 26.35 -36.50
CA GLN A 113 34.74 26.62 -36.94
C GLN A 113 34.66 27.54 -38.17
N LYS A 114 34.93 28.84 -38.00
CA LYS A 114 35.20 29.73 -39.13
C LYS A 114 36.65 29.49 -39.56
N HIS A 115 36.85 28.86 -40.70
CA HIS A 115 38.13 28.91 -41.41
C HIS A 115 38.14 30.20 -42.23
N THR A 116 39.09 31.08 -41.93
CA THR A 116 39.52 32.20 -42.77
C THR A 116 41.00 31.98 -42.96
N GLU A 117 41.39 31.63 -44.18
CA GLU A 117 42.64 31.99 -44.88
C GLU A 117 42.53 31.49 -46.32
#